data_AF-A0A1C6KC98-F1
#
_entry.id   AF-A0A1C6KC98-F1
#
_cell.length_a   1.000
_cell.length_b   1.000
_cell.length_c   1.000
_cell.angle_alpha   90.00
_cell.angle_beta   90.00
_cell.angle_gamma   90.00
#
_symmetry.space_group_name_H-M   'P 1'
#
loop_
_entity.id
_entity.type
_entity.pdbx_description
1 polymer ?
#
loop_
_entity_poly.entity_id
_entity_poly.type
_entity_poly.pdbx_seq_one_letter_code
_entity_poly.pdbx_strand_id
1 'polypeptide(L)'
;MWDWLRAYGVPFYDTFWWVNGIEEYKKIYGRSYAEELRTRGISPEDPAFKAVLDEQRQKASYHFGDPHLNIATLAGIIRMALKAYDAAHGLETERNVIAYINRNGFWQGK
;
A
#
# COMPACT_ATOMS: atom_id res chain seq x y z
N MET A 1 -19.03 -17.32 11.70
CA MET A 1 -19.65 -16.58 10.56
C MET A 1 -19.38 -15.07 10.64
N TRP A 2 -19.31 -14.48 11.84
CA TRP A 2 -18.97 -13.05 12.04
C TRP A 2 -17.47 -12.78 12.20
N ASP A 3 -16.65 -13.83 12.20
CA ASP A 3 -15.23 -13.76 12.49
C ASP A 3 -14.47 -12.93 11.46
N TRP A 4 -14.84 -13.02 10.18
CA TRP A 4 -14.28 -12.17 9.14
C TRP A 4 -14.63 -10.70 9.36
N LEU A 5 -15.90 -10.37 9.65
CA LEU A 5 -16.30 -8.98 9.95
C LEU A 5 -15.53 -8.40 11.14
N ARG A 6 -15.31 -9.20 12.19
CA ARG A 6 -14.47 -8.80 13.33
C ARG A 6 -13.00 -8.62 12.94
N ALA A 7 -12.46 -9.52 12.12
CA ALA A 7 -11.07 -9.44 11.65
C ALA A 7 -10.81 -8.24 10.73
N TYR A 8 -11.83 -7.78 10.00
CA TYR A 8 -11.77 -6.64 9.10
C TYR A 8 -12.17 -5.30 9.76
N GLY A 9 -12.45 -5.30 11.06
CA GLY A 9 -12.79 -4.08 11.80
C GLY A 9 -11.65 -3.05 11.79
N VAL A 10 -11.99 -1.80 11.50
CA VAL A 10 -11.04 -0.67 11.50
C VAL A 10 -11.47 0.40 12.52
N PRO A 11 -10.55 1.23 13.05
CA PRO A 11 -10.85 2.14 14.15
C PRO A 11 -11.84 3.27 13.82
N PHE A 12 -11.97 3.66 12.54
CA PHE A 12 -12.81 4.77 12.11
C PHE A 12 -13.56 4.47 10.80
N TYR A 13 -14.72 5.11 10.63
CA TYR A 13 -15.50 5.04 9.39
C TYR A 13 -14.68 5.54 8.19
N ASP A 14 -14.99 5.02 6.99
CA ASP A 14 -14.34 5.36 5.71
C ASP A 14 -12.81 5.17 5.64
N THR A 15 -12.20 4.52 6.64
CA THR A 15 -10.76 4.22 6.64
C THR A 15 -10.42 2.80 6.20
N PHE A 16 -11.44 1.96 5.95
CA PHE A 16 -11.28 0.54 5.68
C PHE A 16 -10.25 0.25 4.57
N TRP A 17 -10.46 0.86 3.40
CA TRP A 17 -9.60 0.63 2.23
C TRP A 17 -8.18 1.12 2.46
N TRP A 18 -8.01 2.27 3.12
CA TRP A 18 -6.69 2.82 3.41
C TRP A 18 -5.89 1.95 4.39
N VAL A 19 -6.51 1.56 5.52
CA VAL A 19 -5.88 0.71 6.53
C VAL A 19 -5.48 -0.64 5.92
N ASN A 20 -6.39 -1.27 5.17
CA ASN A 20 -6.08 -2.53 4.50
C ASN A 20 -5.03 -2.37 3.39
N GLY A 21 -5.04 -1.24 2.67
CA GLY A 21 -4.02 -0.91 1.66
C GLY A 21 -2.61 -0.78 2.25
N ILE A 22 -2.48 -0.20 3.44
CA ILE A 22 -1.21 -0.15 4.18
C ILE A 22 -0.76 -1.55 4.62
N GLU A 23 -1.66 -2.38 5.13
CA GLU A 23 -1.32 -3.76 5.52
C GLU A 23 -0.94 -4.60 4.29
N GLU A 24 -1.61 -4.40 3.16
CA GLU A 24 -1.26 -5.04 1.91
C GLU A 24 0.09 -4.57 1.39
N TYR A 25 0.39 -3.27 1.48
CA TYR A 25 1.72 -2.74 1.17
C TYR A 25 2.81 -3.49 1.96
N LYS A 26 2.62 -3.64 3.27
CA LYS A 26 3.57 -4.35 4.14
C LYS A 26 3.78 -5.79 3.70
N LYS A 27 2.72 -6.50 3.35
CA LYS A 27 2.79 -7.87 2.86
C LYS A 27 3.51 -7.96 1.51
N ILE A 28 3.27 -7.04 0.57
CA ILE A 28 3.91 -7.03 -0.75
C ILE A 28 5.39 -6.66 -0.66
N TYR A 29 5.76 -5.65 0.13
CA TYR A 29 7.09 -5.06 0.09
C TYR A 29 7.98 -5.39 1.30
N GLY A 30 7.42 -6.09 2.31
CA GLY A 30 8.15 -6.49 3.51
C GLY A 30 8.45 -5.37 4.50
N ARG A 31 7.94 -4.16 4.25
CA ARG A 31 8.19 -2.96 5.04
C ARG A 31 6.90 -2.21 5.24
N SER A 32 6.65 -1.72 6.45
CA SER A 32 5.43 -0.95 6.72
C SER A 32 5.51 0.44 6.11
N TYR A 33 4.35 1.00 5.76
CA TYR A 33 4.26 2.38 5.28
C TYR A 33 4.90 3.39 6.26
N ALA A 34 4.70 3.22 7.57
CA ALA A 34 5.31 4.08 8.58
C ALA A 34 6.84 4.00 8.59
N GLU A 35 7.41 2.80 8.38
CA GLU A 35 8.86 2.65 8.26
C GLU A 35 9.41 3.32 7.01
N GLU A 36 8.71 3.22 5.87
CA GLU A 36 9.10 3.88 4.62
C GLU A 36 9.16 5.41 4.77
N LEU A 37 8.16 6.00 5.44
CA LEU A 37 8.13 7.44 5.73
C LEU A 37 9.27 7.84 6.67
N ARG A 38 9.42 7.11 7.78
CA ARG A 38 10.44 7.39 8.80
C ARG A 38 11.86 7.38 8.22
N THR A 39 12.18 6.43 7.34
CA THR A 39 13.52 6.36 6.76
C THR A 39 13.82 7.42 5.72
N ARG A 40 12.79 8.07 5.19
CA ARG A 40 12.93 9.24 4.31
C ARG A 40 12.82 10.56 5.07
N GLY A 41 12.57 10.52 6.38
CA GLY A 41 12.30 11.73 7.18
C GLY A 41 11.00 12.43 6.80
N ILE A 42 10.05 11.72 6.17
CA ILE A 42 8.76 12.27 5.75
C ILE A 42 7.81 12.26 6.95
N SER A 43 7.24 13.42 7.30
CA SER A 43 6.14 13.48 8.27
C SER A 43 4.86 12.88 7.65
N PRO A 44 4.01 12.17 8.40
CA PRO A 44 2.72 11.71 7.88
C PRO A 44 1.83 12.82 7.30
N GLU A 45 2.02 14.05 7.76
CA GLU A 45 1.31 15.27 7.36
C GLU A 45 2.10 16.12 6.34
N ASP A 46 3.22 15.61 5.81
CA ASP A 46 4.05 16.34 4.85
C ASP A 46 3.23 16.70 3.58
N PRO A 47 3.02 18.00 3.30
CA PRO A 47 2.19 18.42 2.18
C PRO A 47 2.81 18.08 0.82
N ALA A 48 4.13 18.03 0.70
CA ALA A 48 4.81 17.69 -0.54
C ALA A 48 4.62 16.20 -0.86
N PHE A 49 4.79 15.33 0.13
CA PHE A 49 4.52 13.90 -0.08
C PHE A 49 3.04 13.62 -0.32
N LYS A 50 2.14 14.31 0.38
CA LYS A 50 0.69 14.20 0.16
C LYS A 50 0.30 14.57 -1.28
N ALA A 51 0.87 15.65 -1.82
CA ALA A 51 0.62 16.05 -3.20
C ALA A 51 1.06 14.98 -4.21
N VAL A 52 2.24 14.36 -4.00
CA VAL A 52 2.72 13.25 -4.83
C VAL A 52 1.81 12.03 -4.73
N LEU A 53 1.34 11.71 -3.52
CA LEU A 53 0.41 10.60 -3.30
C LEU A 53 -0.93 10.83 -4.02
N ASP A 54 -1.49 12.04 -3.90
CA ASP A 54 -2.74 12.42 -4.56
C ASP A 54 -2.59 12.39 -6.09
N GLU A 55 -1.46 12.85 -6.62
CA GLU A 55 -1.15 12.76 -8.05
C GLU A 55 -1.14 11.31 -8.55
N GLN A 56 -0.47 10.40 -7.82
CA GLN A 56 -0.46 8.97 -8.21
C GLN A 56 -1.85 8.34 -8.08
N ARG A 57 -2.65 8.77 -7.10
CA ARG A 57 -4.03 8.30 -6.93
C ARG A 57 -4.94 8.74 -8.06
N GLN A 58 -4.79 9.96 -8.58
CA GLN A 58 -5.57 10.46 -9.72
C GLN A 58 -5.29 9.70 -11.02
N LYS A 59 -4.11 9.09 -11.15
CA LYS A 59 -3.75 8.25 -12.30
C LYS A 59 -4.34 6.84 -12.22
N ALA A 60 -4.91 6.44 -11.07
CA ALA A 60 -5.52 5.14 -10.91
C ALA A 60 -6.97 5.12 -11.42
N SER A 61 -7.33 4.01 -12.06
CA SER A 61 -8.69 3.78 -12.54
C SER A 61 -9.51 3.01 -11.49
N TYR A 62 -10.79 3.33 -11.42
CA TYR A 62 -11.77 2.57 -10.65
C TYR A 62 -12.38 1.44 -11.50
N HIS A 63 -12.75 0.35 -10.85
CA HIS A 63 -13.56 -0.67 -11.50
C HIS A 63 -14.99 -0.18 -11.66
N PHE A 64 -15.64 -0.53 -12.78
CA PHE A 64 -17.03 -0.17 -13.00
C PHE A 64 -17.93 -0.74 -11.90
N GLY A 65 -18.71 0.12 -11.24
CA GLY A 65 -19.62 -0.26 -10.16
C GLY A 65 -19.01 -0.31 -8.76
N ASP A 66 -17.70 -0.03 -8.60
CA ASP A 66 -17.07 0.13 -7.29
C ASP A 66 -16.39 1.51 -7.18
N PRO A 67 -16.89 2.42 -6.32
CA PRO A 67 -16.29 3.74 -6.15
C PRO A 67 -14.98 3.71 -5.35
N HIS A 68 -14.52 2.54 -4.90
CA HIS A 68 -13.30 2.39 -4.12
C HIS A 68 -12.16 1.79 -4.93
N LEU A 69 -10.94 2.19 -4.57
CA LEU A 69 -9.75 1.51 -5.05
C LEU A 69 -9.60 0.22 -4.25
N ASN A 70 -9.40 -0.89 -4.96
CA ASN A 70 -9.09 -2.15 -4.30
C ASN A 70 -7.78 -2.03 -3.48
N ILE A 71 -7.63 -2.90 -2.50
CA ILE A 71 -6.54 -2.89 -1.53
C ILE A 71 -5.15 -2.98 -2.20
N ALA A 72 -4.99 -3.80 -3.24
CA ALA A 72 -3.73 -3.95 -3.97
C ALA A 72 -3.38 -2.71 -4.81
N THR A 73 -4.39 -2.04 -5.39
CA THR A 73 -4.22 -0.78 -6.09
C THR A 73 -3.74 0.31 -5.14
N LEU A 74 -4.31 0.39 -3.92
CA LEU A 74 -3.83 1.33 -2.90
C LEU A 74 -2.38 1.08 -2.51
N ALA A 75 -1.99 -0.18 -2.28
CA ALA A 75 -0.60 -0.55 -2.03
C ALA A 75 0.32 -0.14 -3.21
N GLY A 76 -0.14 -0.34 -4.45
CA GLY A 76 0.57 0.10 -5.65
C GLY A 76 0.74 1.62 -5.72
N ILE A 77 -0.31 2.40 -5.41
CA ILE A 77 -0.27 3.86 -5.36
C ILE A 77 0.75 4.34 -4.33
N ILE A 78 0.74 3.78 -3.12
CA ILE A 78 1.73 4.09 -2.08
C ILE A 78 3.15 3.85 -2.63
N ARG A 79 3.38 2.73 -3.31
CA ARG A 79 4.69 2.42 -3.90
C ARG A 79 5.10 3.40 -4.99
N MET A 80 4.18 3.77 -5.86
CA MET A 80 4.45 4.76 -6.91
C MET A 80 4.75 6.13 -6.32
N ALA A 81 4.06 6.53 -5.26
CA ALA A 81 4.30 7.80 -4.58
C ALA A 81 5.70 7.85 -3.94
N LEU A 82 6.11 6.78 -3.24
CA LEU A 82 7.47 6.67 -2.69
C LEU A 82 8.54 6.71 -3.78
N LYS A 83 8.33 6.03 -4.90
CA LYS A 83 9.24 6.08 -6.06
C LYS A 83 9.35 7.46 -6.67
N ALA A 84 8.24 8.15 -6.84
CA ALA A 84 8.20 9.50 -7.39
C ALA A 84 8.90 10.49 -6.43
N TYR A 85 8.65 10.37 -5.13
CA TYR A 85 9.32 11.16 -4.11
C TYR A 85 10.83 10.90 -4.12
N ASP A 86 11.26 9.64 -4.12
CA ASP A 86 12.68 9.27 -4.15
C ASP A 86 13.38 9.84 -5.38
N ALA A 87 12.78 9.68 -6.57
CA ALA A 87 13.32 10.22 -7.81
C ALA A 87 13.47 11.76 -7.77
N ALA A 88 12.52 12.47 -7.17
CA ALA A 88 12.60 13.93 -7.01
C ALA A 88 13.70 14.39 -6.03
N HIS A 89 14.14 13.51 -5.13
CA HIS A 89 15.16 13.81 -4.11
C HIS A 89 16.50 13.11 -4.36
N GLY A 90 16.69 12.48 -5.53
CA GLY A 90 17.92 11.76 -5.87
C GLY A 90 18.17 10.50 -5.04
N LEU A 91 17.10 9.90 -4.51
CA LEU A 91 17.11 8.64 -3.77
C LEU A 91 16.69 7.48 -4.67
N GLU A 92 17.02 6.25 -4.26
CA GLU A 92 16.52 5.03 -4.91
C GLU A 92 15.60 4.23 -3.99
N THR A 93 14.46 3.79 -4.52
CA THR A 93 13.54 2.91 -3.79
C THR A 93 14.01 1.47 -3.86
N GLU A 94 14.29 0.85 -2.71
CA GLU A 94 14.64 -0.57 -2.60
C GLU A 94 13.62 -1.48 -3.30
N ARG A 95 14.08 -2.47 -4.07
CA ARG A 95 13.23 -3.38 -4.85
C ARG A 95 12.91 -4.67 -4.08
N ASN A 96 12.37 -4.54 -2.88
CA ASN A 96 11.91 -5.69 -2.10
C ASN A 96 10.47 -6.04 -2.52
N VAL A 97 10.21 -7.27 -2.99
CA VAL A 97 8.86 -7.78 -3.27
C VAL A 97 8.78 -9.21 -2.74
N ILE A 98 7.79 -9.48 -1.89
CA ILE A 98 7.55 -10.78 -1.26
C ILE A 98 6.39 -11.46 -1.98
N ALA A 99 6.61 -12.71 -2.40
CA ALA A 99 5.55 -13.52 -2.97
C ALA A 99 4.57 -13.98 -1.89
N TYR A 100 3.28 -13.73 -2.11
CA TYR A 100 2.21 -14.16 -1.19
C TYR A 100 2.10 -15.68 -1.14
N ILE A 101 2.21 -16.31 -2.31
CA ILE A 101 2.17 -17.76 -2.46
C ILE A 101 3.55 -18.20 -2.88
N ASN A 102 4.19 -18.99 -2.02
CA ASN A 102 5.43 -19.66 -2.39
C ASN A 102 5.12 -20.74 -3.43
N ARG A 103 5.42 -20.45 -4.70
CA ARG A 103 5.19 -21.36 -5.82
C ARG A 103 5.93 -22.69 -5.68
N ASN A 104 7.05 -22.72 -4.94
CA ASN A 104 7.84 -23.92 -4.74
C ASN A 104 7.19 -24.87 -3.72
N GLY A 105 6.40 -24.36 -2.77
CA GLY A 105 5.70 -25.19 -1.77
C GLY A 105 4.23 -25.47 -2.11
N PHE A 106 3.60 -24.65 -2.96
CA PHE A 106 2.17 -24.75 -3.25
C PHE A 106 1.74 -26.06 -3.92
N TRP A 107 2.62 -26.65 -4.74
CA TRP A 107 2.38 -27.92 -5.44
C TRP A 107 3.05 -29.13 -4.78
N GLN A 108 3.79 -28.93 -3.68
CA GLN A 108 4.54 -30.02 -3.02
C GLN A 108 3.70 -30.81 -2.00
N GLY A 109 2.38 -30.57 -1.94
CA GLY A 109 1.44 -31.39 -1.19
C GLY A 109 1.03 -32.67 -1.93
N LYS A 110 1.88 -33.70 -1.85
CA LYS A 110 1.45 -35.07 -1.57
C LYS A 110 2.02 -35.48 -0.22
#